data_AF-A0A2S4ME35-F1
#
_entry.id   AF-A0A2S4ME35-F1
#
_cell.length_a   1.000
_cell.length_b   1.000
_cell.length_c   1.000
_cell.angle_alpha   90.00
_cell.angle_beta   90.00
_cell.angle_gamma   90.00
#
_symmetry.space_group_name_H-M   'P 1'
#
loop_
_entity.id
_entity.type
_entity.pdbx_description
1 polymer ?
#
loop_
_entity_poly.entity_id
_entity_poly.type
_entity_poly.pdbx_seq_one_letter_code
_entity_poly.pdbx_strand_id
1 'polypeptide(L)' 'MALKLWGSGRRTHSSLMPGDIDALARLVDGVDAERYYDVQAQDAWLDAAGRWPLMAALLGLKTEPEK' A
#
# COMPACT_ATOMS: atom_id res chain seq x y z
N MET A 1 -6.97 24.35 -21.31
CA MET A 1 -6.24 24.23 -20.04
C MET A 1 -7.07 23.34 -19.12
N ALA A 2 -6.58 22.15 -18.77
CA ALA A 2 -7.19 21.28 -17.76
C ALA A 2 -6.07 20.56 -17.01
N LEU A 3 -6.19 20.52 -15.69
CA LEU A 3 -5.11 20.31 -14.74
C LEU A 3 -4.42 18.94 -14.92
N LYS A 4 -3.10 19.03 -15.14
CA LYS A 4 -2.13 17.95 -14.88
C LYS A 4 -2.08 17.66 -13.38
N LEU A 5 -1.71 16.41 -13.08
CA LEU A 5 -1.21 15.87 -11.80
C LEU A 5 -2.26 15.35 -10.82
N TRP A 6 -2.81 14.17 -11.13
CA TRP A 6 -3.02 13.17 -10.08
C TRP A 6 -1.71 12.36 -9.99
N GLY A 7 -1.12 12.35 -8.81
CA GLY A 7 0.30 12.14 -8.59
C GLY A 7 0.86 10.82 -9.09
N SER A 8 1.81 10.90 -10.01
CA SER A 8 2.98 10.02 -10.01
C SER A 8 3.83 10.39 -8.79
N GLY A 9 3.38 9.95 -7.62
CA GLY A 9 4.16 10.02 -6.40
C GLY A 9 5.40 9.18 -6.59
N ARG A 10 6.49 9.80 -7.06
CA ARG A 10 7.83 9.32 -6.72
C ARG A 10 7.83 9.25 -5.20
N ARG A 11 7.75 8.04 -4.65
CA ARG A 11 7.97 7.77 -3.24
C ARG A 11 9.37 8.29 -2.95
N THR A 12 9.49 9.52 -2.49
CA THR A 12 10.72 10.03 -1.93
C THR A 12 10.90 9.26 -0.63
N HIS A 13 11.62 8.13 -0.70
CA HIS A 13 12.01 7.33 0.45
C HIS A 13 12.77 8.22 1.42
N SER A 14 12.06 8.68 2.44
CA SER A 14 12.65 9.19 3.66
C SER A 14 13.36 8.02 4.33
N SER A 15 14.68 8.15 4.56
CA SER A 15 15.47 7.37 5.51
C SER A 15 15.06 5.89 5.65
N LEU A 16 15.74 4.97 4.94
CA LEU A 16 15.56 3.50 5.05
C LEU A 16 15.46 3.07 6.53
N MET A 17 14.23 2.90 7.00
CA MET A 17 13.97 2.42 8.36
C MET A 17 14.28 0.92 8.39
N PRO A 18 14.85 0.39 9.48
CA PRO A 18 14.99 -1.05 9.66
C PRO A 18 13.61 -1.70 9.58
N GLY A 19 13.33 -2.43 8.49
CA GLY A 19 12.02 -3.03 8.20
C GLY A 19 11.42 -2.63 6.85
N ASP A 20 12.01 -1.68 6.15
CA ASP A 20 11.59 -1.27 4.81
C ASP A 20 11.94 -2.34 3.75
N ILE A 21 10.98 -2.71 2.89
CA ILE A 21 11.19 -3.70 1.82
C ILE A 21 12.27 -3.24 0.84
N ASP A 22 12.40 -1.93 0.62
CA ASP A 22 13.44 -1.35 -0.22
C ASP A 22 14.84 -1.51 0.40
N ALA A 23 14.92 -1.57 1.74
CA ALA A 23 16.16 -1.90 2.43
C ALA A 23 16.46 -3.40 2.33
N LEU A 24 15.44 -4.25 2.47
CA LEU A 24 15.58 -5.70 2.38
C LEU A 24 16.06 -6.15 0.98
N ALA A 25 15.48 -5.58 -0.08
CA ALA A 25 15.84 -5.88 -1.47
C ALA A 25 17.31 -5.57 -1.81
N ARG A 26 17.97 -4.68 -1.04
CA ARG A 26 19.40 -4.37 -1.21
C ARG A 26 20.32 -5.32 -0.47
N LEU A 27 19.80 -6.03 0.52
CA LEU A 27 20.57 -6.87 1.44
C LEU A 27 20.40 -8.37 1.15
N VAL A 28 19.31 -8.75 0.48
CA VAL A 28 18.96 -10.17 0.23
C VAL A 28 18.78 -10.40 -1.27
N ASP A 29 19.66 -11.21 -1.84
CA ASP A 29 19.56 -11.61 -3.24
C ASP A 29 18.23 -12.33 -3.52
N GLY A 30 17.58 -11.94 -4.63
CA GLY A 30 16.31 -12.51 -5.07
C GLY A 30 15.06 -11.86 -4.48
N VAL A 31 15.20 -10.89 -3.57
CA VAL A 31 14.09 -10.04 -3.13
C VAL A 31 13.92 -8.88 -4.11
N ASP A 32 12.75 -8.79 -4.73
CA ASP A 32 12.38 -7.71 -5.64
C ASP A 32 11.27 -6.85 -5.00
N ALA A 33 11.63 -5.63 -4.60
CA ALA A 33 10.70 -4.69 -3.95
C ALA A 33 9.55 -4.26 -4.87
N GLU A 34 9.77 -4.18 -6.19
CA GLU A 34 8.72 -3.79 -7.14
C GLU A 34 7.69 -4.91 -7.35
N ARG A 35 8.06 -6.15 -7.02
CA ARG A 35 7.19 -7.32 -7.06
C ARG A 35 6.75 -7.79 -5.68
N TYR A 36 7.13 -7.07 -4.62
CA TYR A 36 6.70 -7.39 -3.27
C TYR A 36 5.23 -7.02 -3.09
N TYR A 37 4.43 -8.03 -2.73
CA TYR A 37 3.03 -7.85 -2.40
C TYR A 37 2.86 -7.96 -0.89
N ASP A 38 2.49 -6.84 -0.26
CA ASP A 38 2.22 -6.79 1.17
C ASP A 38 0.80 -7.27 1.46
N VAL A 39 0.64 -8.59 1.66
CA VAL A 39 -0.63 -9.20 2.08
C VAL A 39 -1.11 -8.60 3.41
N GLN A 40 -0.20 -8.18 4.29
CA GLN A 40 -0.56 -7.61 5.59
C GLN A 40 -1.22 -6.24 5.43
N ALA A 41 -0.77 -5.45 4.45
CA ALA A 41 -1.42 -4.17 4.14
C ALA A 41 -2.84 -4.37 3.62
N GLN A 42 -3.07 -5.40 2.78
CA GLN A 42 -4.41 -5.75 2.30
C GLN A 42 -5.32 -6.20 3.45
N ASP A 43 -4.84 -7.12 4.29
CA ASP A 43 -5.61 -7.64 5.43
C ASP A 43 -5.94 -6.53 6.43
N ALA A 44 -4.96 -5.71 6.81
CA ALA A 44 -5.16 -4.59 7.72
C ALA A 44 -6.19 -3.58 7.19
N TRP A 45 -6.19 -3.35 5.88
CA TRP A 45 -7.16 -2.50 5.22
C TRP A 45 -8.58 -3.11 5.24
N LEU A 46 -8.75 -4.38 4.90
CA LEU A 46 -10.03 -5.08 4.95
C LEU A 46 -10.62 -5.07 6.37
N ASP A 47 -9.77 -5.36 7.35
CA ASP A 47 -10.12 -5.33 8.78
C ASP A 47 -10.60 -3.94 9.23
N ALA A 48 -9.88 -2.89 8.83
CA ALA A 48 -10.26 -1.51 9.12
C ALA A 48 -11.58 -1.13 8.45
N ALA A 49 -11.78 -1.53 7.19
CA ALA A 49 -13.01 -1.28 6.46
C ALA A 49 -14.22 -1.96 7.14
N GLY A 50 -14.06 -3.18 7.64
CA GLY A 50 -15.09 -3.87 8.43
C GLY A 50 -15.40 -3.19 9.76
N ARG A 51 -14.39 -2.62 10.44
CA ARG A 51 -14.57 -1.86 11.70
C ARG A 51 -15.25 -0.50 11.49
N TRP A 52 -15.04 0.15 10.34
CA TRP A 52 -15.52 1.51 10.05
C TRP A 52 -16.35 1.59 8.76
N PRO A 53 -17.51 0.92 8.71
CA PRO A 53 -18.27 0.72 7.46
C PRO A 53 -18.74 2.03 6.80
N LEU A 54 -19.10 3.05 7.59
CA LEU A 54 -19.49 4.36 7.04
C LEU A 54 -18.31 5.03 6.31
N MET A 55 -17.11 4.96 6.89
CA MET A 55 -15.91 5.55 6.28
C MET A 55 -15.53 4.79 5.01
N ALA A 56 -15.63 3.45 5.03
CA ALA A 56 -15.40 2.64 3.84
C ALA A 56 -16.35 3.00 2.70
N ALA A 57 -17.64 3.20 2.99
CA ALA A 57 -18.63 3.62 2.01
C ALA A 57 -18.33 5.02 1.43
N LEU A 58 -17.94 5.98 2.28
CA LEU A 58 -17.55 7.33 1.84
C LEU A 58 -16.32 7.31 0.93
N LEU A 59 -15.39 6.39 1.17
CA LEU A 59 -14.18 6.20 0.36
C LEU A 59 -14.41 5.31 -0.88
N GLY A 60 -15.63 4.78 -1.08
CA GLY A 60 -15.95 3.92 -2.23
C GLY A 60 -15.26 2.55 -2.18
N LEU A 61 -14.89 2.09 -0.98
CA LEU A 61 -14.15 0.85 -0.77
C LEU A 61 -15.10 -0.35 -0.76
N LYS A 62 -14.81 -1.36 -1.58
CA LYS A 62 -15.52 -2.65 -1.52
C LYS A 62 -14.96 -3.46 -0.35
N THR A 63 -15.79 -3.74 0.64
CA THR A 63 -15.40 -4.45 1.86
C THR A 63 -15.54 -5.97 1.74
N GLU A 64 -15.95 -6.48 0.58
CA GLU A 64 -16.10 -7.91 0.38
C GLU A 64 -14.73 -8.55 0.12
N PRO A 65 -14.27 -9.49 0.96
CA PRO A 65 -13.10 -10.28 0.63
C PRO A 65 -13.44 -11.16 -0.58
N GLU A 66 -12.62 -11.14 -1.64
CA GLU A 66 -12.70 -12.16 -2.69
C GLU A 66 -12.49 -13.53 -2.03
N LYS A 67 -13.47 -14.41 -2.21
CA LYS A 67 -13.49 -15.77 -1.65
C LYS A 67 -12.79 -16.77 -2.56
#